data_AF-A0A4Q1BHI8-F1
#
_entry.id   AF-A0A4Q1BHI8-F1
#
_cell.length_a   1.000
_cell.length_b   1.000
_cell.length_c   1.000
_cell.angle_alpha   90.00
_cell.angle_beta   90.00
_cell.angle_gamma   90.00
#
_symmetry.space_group_name_H-M   'P 1'
#
loop_
_entity.id
_entity.type
_entity.pdbx_description
1 polymer ?
#
loop_
_entity_poly.entity_id
_entity_poly.type
_entity_poly.pdbx_seq_one_letter_code
_entity_poly.pdbx_strand_id
1 'polypeptide(L)'
;MEQDFQSLSKGVFVIPYEEREDESQPGPSRPLKPFYDQVYQRYVAAYEAYESERVEEQLDDISDWLTAASAPPLIPPPFTIYRLPVAVIQNISSSLPPLLSGLVKHAYTLSTREAADLSSATRAVAVGFMGEALSGQGSGVHKASRSPIEALEQWYVRKKDLGPPLLLHIQDAQILPPGILSELIYIMTLHPNLPFRILVSVPSISTFLSSWSHIEPSSIDISVLHSGRRRREGGVNAILKAATDRSSTLLAISAEFAEELRQTEEMTGGGAAETLKALKWALLRHSVTSPLASLAEESDGSRLEMLRQLIKGMRDSVDVPGKELFTVESSTELHSTFNPAPRISILHALADPSAFIKPSAASLVELASATGSASRASAKGKANEHSTDTEHQMNGCSGEDQEQGGVFKELELLYSLWQSAGKSINLWDWLEGFRDAMTDHADVPHPDSTADDDDHIEGADNLINGHARKRKHRSDDEEEQADGVANQTTQGEPVDEERDVRLHAAFVRFCEESRMLGLVRGKGKGVRRRGDEVVKGIGLL
;
A
#
# COMPACT_ATOMS: atom_id res chain seq x y z
N MET A 1 9.84 -31.35 -22.34
CA MET A 1 10.32 -31.17 -20.95
C MET A 1 10.96 -29.80 -20.70
N GLU A 2 11.30 -28.97 -21.70
CA GLU A 2 11.82 -27.60 -21.47
C GLU A 2 10.74 -26.50 -21.40
N GLN A 3 9.47 -26.80 -21.69
CA GLN A 3 8.39 -25.80 -21.71
C GLN A 3 7.79 -25.52 -20.31
N ASP A 4 7.99 -26.40 -19.34
CA ASP A 4 7.35 -26.29 -18.02
C ASP A 4 8.09 -25.33 -17.07
N PHE A 5 9.34 -24.96 -17.37
CA PHE A 5 10.19 -24.10 -16.53
C PHE A 5 10.47 -22.70 -17.11
N GLN A 6 9.87 -22.31 -18.24
CA GLN A 6 9.94 -20.93 -18.76
C GLN A 6 8.96 -19.97 -18.04
N SER A 7 8.46 -20.37 -16.87
CA SER A 7 7.37 -19.72 -16.13
C SER A 7 7.83 -18.67 -15.11
N LEU A 8 9.14 -18.45 -14.92
CA LEU A 8 9.65 -17.45 -13.97
C LEU A 8 10.14 -16.16 -14.64
N SER A 9 10.21 -16.13 -15.98
CA SER A 9 10.78 -15.01 -16.75
C SER A 9 9.77 -14.20 -17.56
N LYS A 10 8.47 -14.56 -17.58
CA LYS A 10 7.42 -13.76 -18.23
C LYS A 10 6.77 -12.81 -17.20
N GLY A 11 6.28 -11.66 -17.66
CA GLY A 11 5.73 -10.63 -16.77
C GLY A 11 4.35 -10.93 -16.18
N VAL A 12 3.57 -11.84 -16.79
CA VAL A 12 2.24 -12.27 -16.32
C VAL A 12 2.01 -13.72 -16.71
N PHE A 13 1.49 -14.50 -15.77
CA PHE A 13 1.03 -15.87 -16.01
C PHE A 13 -0.36 -16.05 -15.45
N VAL A 14 -1.19 -16.79 -16.19
CA VAL A 14 -2.52 -17.20 -15.72
C VAL A 14 -2.42 -18.68 -15.39
N ILE A 15 -2.51 -19.01 -14.10
CA ILE A 15 -2.63 -20.38 -13.63
C ILE A 15 -4.13 -20.65 -13.49
N PRO A 16 -4.74 -21.46 -14.37
CA PRO A 16 -6.14 -21.83 -14.21
C PRO A 16 -6.29 -22.66 -12.92
N TYR A 17 -7.25 -22.28 -12.08
CA TYR A 17 -7.58 -23.05 -10.89
C TYR A 17 -8.47 -24.22 -11.31
N GLU A 18 -8.02 -25.44 -11.07
CA GLU A 18 -8.82 -26.65 -11.23
C GLU A 18 -9.47 -26.98 -9.88
N GLU A 19 -10.78 -26.79 -9.77
CA GLU A 19 -11.57 -27.21 -8.59
C GLU A 19 -11.47 -28.74 -8.46
N ARG A 20 -10.78 -29.22 -7.43
CA ARG A 20 -10.85 -30.63 -7.05
C ARG A 20 -12.21 -30.89 -6.41
N GLU A 21 -12.99 -31.78 -7.02
CA GLU A 21 -14.38 -32.11 -6.61
C GLU A 21 -14.51 -32.61 -5.15
N ASP A 22 -13.41 -32.99 -4.49
CA ASP A 22 -13.37 -33.54 -3.13
C ASP A 22 -12.96 -32.53 -2.03
N GLU A 23 -12.60 -31.28 -2.36
CA GLU A 23 -12.25 -30.29 -1.34
C GLU A 23 -13.48 -29.49 -0.90
N SER A 24 -14.04 -29.87 0.26
CA SER A 24 -15.01 -29.03 0.98
C SER A 24 -14.48 -27.61 1.11
N GLN A 25 -15.31 -26.61 0.75
CA GLN A 25 -15.01 -25.18 0.66
C GLN A 25 -13.70 -24.71 1.33
N PRO A 26 -12.76 -24.09 0.58
CA PRO A 26 -11.52 -23.60 1.16
C PRO A 26 -11.79 -22.47 2.16
N GLY A 27 -11.58 -22.73 3.45
CA GLY A 27 -11.57 -21.71 4.50
C GLY A 27 -11.93 -22.24 5.89
N PRO A 28 -11.61 -21.47 6.95
CA PRO A 28 -12.05 -21.80 8.30
C PRO A 28 -13.59 -21.83 8.35
N SER A 29 -14.14 -22.86 8.98
CA SER A 29 -15.59 -23.02 9.19
C SER A 29 -16.14 -21.79 9.91
N ARG A 30 -17.08 -21.08 9.27
CA ARG A 30 -17.70 -19.86 9.83
C ARG A 30 -19.21 -20.01 9.93
N PRO A 31 -19.71 -20.72 10.96
CA PRO A 31 -21.13 -21.04 11.10
C PRO A 31 -22.03 -19.80 11.28
N LEU A 32 -21.48 -18.69 11.78
CA LEU A 32 -22.19 -17.42 11.98
C LEU A 32 -22.00 -16.40 10.83
N LYS A 33 -21.39 -16.80 9.70
CA LYS A 33 -21.17 -15.90 8.56
C LYS A 33 -22.43 -15.12 8.12
N PRO A 34 -23.62 -15.74 7.96
CA PRO A 34 -24.82 -15.00 7.54
C PRO A 34 -25.24 -13.91 8.55
N PHE A 35 -24.97 -14.10 9.84
CA PHE A 35 -25.26 -13.12 10.87
C PHE A 35 -24.34 -11.90 10.74
N TYR A 36 -23.03 -12.11 10.60
CA TYR A 36 -22.06 -11.01 10.41
C TYR A 36 -22.27 -10.28 9.08
N ASP A 37 -22.58 -11.01 8.00
CA ASP A 37 -22.91 -10.42 6.70
C ASP A 37 -24.16 -9.53 6.81
N GLN A 38 -25.20 -9.97 7.53
CA GLN A 38 -26.39 -9.17 7.76
C GLN A 38 -26.10 -7.89 8.56
N VAL A 39 -25.25 -7.96 9.59
CA VAL A 39 -24.82 -6.78 10.35
C VAL A 39 -24.06 -5.81 9.45
N TYR A 40 -23.09 -6.30 8.68
CA TYR A 40 -22.32 -5.46 7.75
C TYR A 40 -23.20 -4.79 6.69
N GLN A 41 -24.17 -5.52 6.14
CA GLN A 41 -25.12 -4.97 5.17
C GLN A 41 -25.95 -3.81 5.75
N ARG A 42 -26.21 -3.79 7.06
CA ARG A 42 -26.88 -2.65 7.70
C ARG A 42 -25.99 -1.41 7.73
N TYR A 43 -24.68 -1.57 7.95
CA TYR A 43 -23.73 -0.45 7.89
C TYR A 43 -23.63 0.11 6.47
N VAL A 44 -23.59 -0.77 5.47
CA VAL A 44 -23.61 -0.37 4.05
C VAL A 44 -24.91 0.34 3.71
N ALA A 45 -26.07 -0.20 4.10
CA ALA A 45 -27.37 0.42 3.85
C ALA A 45 -27.50 1.79 4.51
N ALA A 46 -26.97 1.98 5.72
CA ALA A 46 -26.95 3.28 6.40
C ALA A 46 -26.11 4.32 5.63
N TYR A 47 -24.98 3.89 5.08
CA TYR A 47 -24.15 4.74 4.21
C TYR A 47 -24.83 5.05 2.87
N GLU A 48 -25.42 4.05 2.22
CA GLU A 48 -26.13 4.21 0.94
C GLU A 48 -27.34 5.14 1.08
N ALA A 49 -28.10 5.04 2.18
CA ALA A 49 -29.19 5.96 2.48
C ALA A 49 -28.69 7.40 2.64
N TYR A 50 -27.60 7.60 3.39
CA TYR A 50 -26.98 8.91 3.53
C TYR A 50 -26.49 9.47 2.18
N GLU A 51 -25.81 8.66 1.37
CA GLU A 51 -25.33 9.09 0.06
C GLU A 51 -26.47 9.36 -0.92
N SER A 52 -27.56 8.58 -0.89
CA SER A 52 -28.75 8.85 -1.71
C SER A 52 -29.36 10.20 -1.38
N GLU A 53 -29.60 10.48 -0.09
CA GLU A 53 -30.13 11.77 0.36
C GLU A 53 -29.21 12.94 -0.01
N ARG A 54 -27.89 12.75 0.11
CA ARG A 54 -26.89 13.76 -0.26
C ARG A 54 -26.87 14.01 -1.76
N VAL A 55 -26.99 12.96 -2.57
CA VAL A 55 -27.02 13.06 -4.04
C VAL A 55 -28.29 13.78 -4.48
N GLU A 56 -29.44 13.47 -3.89
CA GLU A 56 -30.70 14.16 -4.15
C GLU A 56 -30.58 15.65 -3.84
N GLU A 57 -30.05 16.02 -2.66
CA GLU A 57 -29.79 17.42 -2.30
C GLU A 57 -28.86 18.11 -3.31
N GLN A 58 -27.78 17.45 -3.74
CA GLN A 58 -26.86 17.98 -4.74
C GLN A 58 -27.52 18.13 -6.13
N LEU A 59 -28.39 17.21 -6.52
CA LEU A 59 -29.12 17.29 -7.79
C LEU A 59 -30.13 18.43 -7.78
N ASP A 60 -30.82 18.64 -6.66
CA ASP A 60 -31.74 19.77 -6.47
C ASP A 60 -30.98 21.10 -6.56
N ASP A 61 -29.84 21.25 -5.87
CA ASP A 61 -28.99 22.45 -5.94
C ASP A 61 -28.52 22.74 -7.38
N ILE A 62 -28.11 21.69 -8.12
CA ILE A 62 -27.68 21.82 -9.51
C ILE A 62 -28.88 22.18 -10.41
N SER A 63 -30.05 21.60 -10.17
CA SER A 63 -31.28 21.88 -10.92
C SER A 63 -31.74 23.34 -10.73
N ASP A 64 -31.72 23.83 -9.49
CA ASP A 64 -32.03 25.22 -9.15
C ASP A 64 -31.05 26.18 -9.82
N TRP A 65 -29.75 25.87 -9.79
CA TRP A 65 -28.74 26.64 -10.50
C TRP A 65 -28.94 26.64 -12.02
N LEU A 66 -29.24 25.49 -12.63
CA LEU A 66 -29.50 25.40 -14.07
C LEU A 66 -30.72 26.23 -14.48
N THR A 67 -31.76 26.23 -13.64
CA THR A 67 -32.97 27.03 -13.82
C THR A 67 -32.66 28.52 -13.71
N ALA A 68 -31.92 28.92 -12.67
CA ALA A 68 -31.49 30.31 -12.47
C ALA A 68 -30.59 30.81 -13.61
N ALA A 69 -29.64 29.98 -14.07
CA ALA A 69 -28.74 30.30 -15.18
C ALA A 69 -29.45 30.35 -16.54
N SER A 70 -30.67 29.82 -16.64
CA SER A 70 -31.50 29.88 -17.84
C SER A 70 -32.55 31.00 -17.78
N ALA A 71 -32.72 31.62 -16.61
CA ALA A 71 -33.66 32.72 -16.44
C ALA A 71 -33.15 34.00 -17.12
N PRO A 72 -34.02 34.79 -17.77
CA PRO A 72 -33.63 36.10 -18.29
C PRO A 72 -33.25 37.04 -17.14
N PRO A 73 -32.26 37.92 -17.33
CA PRO A 73 -31.86 38.85 -16.28
C PRO A 73 -33.03 39.76 -15.90
N LEU A 74 -33.27 39.92 -14.59
CA LEU A 74 -34.34 40.77 -14.05
C LEU A 74 -34.21 42.23 -14.51
N ILE A 75 -32.97 42.68 -14.74
CA ILE A 75 -32.65 44.02 -15.25
C ILE A 75 -31.93 43.82 -16.58
N PRO A 76 -32.53 44.20 -17.73
CA PRO A 76 -31.88 44.08 -19.01
C PRO A 76 -30.68 45.04 -19.05
N PRO A 77 -29.45 44.55 -19.25
CA PRO A 77 -28.29 45.42 -19.36
C PRO A 77 -28.39 46.27 -20.64
N PRO A 78 -27.75 47.45 -20.67
CA PRO A 78 -27.73 48.32 -21.86
C PRO A 78 -27.07 47.67 -23.07
N PHE A 79 -26.24 46.64 -22.84
CA PHE A 79 -25.59 45.83 -23.88
C PHE A 79 -25.67 44.35 -23.50
N THR A 80 -25.95 43.49 -24.47
CA THR A 80 -25.94 42.03 -24.28
C THR A 80 -24.49 41.54 -24.15
N ILE A 81 -24.06 41.30 -22.92
CA ILE A 81 -22.79 40.63 -22.63
C ILE A 81 -23.10 39.16 -22.41
N TYR A 82 -22.57 38.28 -23.27
CA TYR A 82 -22.64 36.84 -23.04
C TYR A 82 -21.66 36.47 -21.93
N ARG A 83 -22.17 35.92 -20.83
CA ARG A 83 -21.35 35.35 -19.77
C ARG A 83 -21.60 33.85 -19.69
N LEU A 84 -20.53 33.09 -19.66
CA LEU A 84 -20.57 31.64 -19.52
C LEU A 84 -20.89 31.28 -18.06
N PRO A 85 -22.02 30.60 -17.78
CA PRO A 85 -22.36 30.22 -16.42
C PRO A 85 -21.49 29.05 -15.96
N VAL A 86 -20.80 29.24 -14.85
CA VAL A 86 -19.92 28.26 -14.22
C VAL A 86 -20.32 28.07 -12.77
N ALA A 87 -20.73 26.86 -12.41
CA ALA A 87 -20.92 26.45 -11.03
C ALA A 87 -19.67 25.76 -10.51
N VAL A 88 -19.24 26.11 -9.30
CA VAL A 88 -18.21 25.38 -8.56
C VAL A 88 -18.90 24.65 -7.40
N ILE A 89 -18.78 23.33 -7.36
CA ILE A 89 -19.33 22.49 -6.30
C ILE A 89 -18.21 21.79 -5.55
N GLN A 90 -18.27 21.86 -4.21
CA GLN A 90 -17.30 21.17 -3.36
C GLN A 90 -17.74 19.74 -3.06
N ASN A 91 -16.80 18.79 -3.05
CA ASN A 91 -17.06 17.43 -2.58
C ASN A 91 -18.29 16.80 -3.25
N ILE A 92 -18.31 16.74 -4.58
CA ILE A 92 -19.39 16.08 -5.31
C ILE A 92 -19.42 14.57 -4.96
N SER A 93 -20.59 13.96 -4.85
CA SER A 93 -20.66 12.51 -4.68
C SER A 93 -20.18 11.80 -5.96
N SER A 94 -19.50 10.66 -5.79
CA SER A 94 -19.00 9.86 -6.92
C SER A 94 -20.11 9.19 -7.74
N SER A 95 -21.31 9.07 -7.17
CA SER A 95 -22.50 8.52 -7.85
C SER A 95 -23.28 9.56 -8.66
N LEU A 96 -22.96 10.85 -8.50
CA LEU A 96 -23.68 11.95 -9.17
C LEU A 96 -23.43 12.07 -10.69
N PRO A 97 -22.20 11.90 -11.24
CA PRO A 97 -21.94 12.05 -12.67
C PRO A 97 -22.88 11.29 -13.62
N PRO A 98 -23.23 9.99 -13.40
CA PRO A 98 -24.17 9.30 -14.28
C PRO A 98 -25.60 9.88 -14.20
N LEU A 99 -25.99 10.44 -13.05
CA LEU A 99 -27.34 10.96 -12.81
C LEU A 99 -27.56 12.35 -13.43
N LEU A 100 -26.50 13.09 -13.78
CA LEU A 100 -26.60 14.38 -14.47
C LEU A 100 -27.34 14.31 -15.80
N SER A 101 -27.27 13.16 -16.48
CA SER A 101 -28.01 12.90 -17.72
C SER A 101 -29.54 12.90 -17.52
N GLY A 102 -30.01 12.66 -16.29
CA GLY A 102 -31.42 12.78 -15.90
C GLY A 102 -31.88 14.23 -15.72
N LEU A 103 -30.97 15.16 -15.35
CA LEU A 103 -31.26 16.59 -15.22
C LEU A 103 -31.26 17.30 -16.58
N VAL A 104 -30.25 17.03 -17.40
CA VAL A 104 -30.07 17.68 -18.70
C VAL A 104 -29.84 16.62 -19.77
N LYS A 105 -30.65 16.66 -20.84
CA LYS A 105 -30.58 15.73 -21.98
C LYS A 105 -29.18 15.61 -22.60
N HIS A 106 -28.40 16.69 -22.53
CA HIS A 106 -27.04 16.79 -23.01
C HIS A 106 -26.10 17.16 -21.87
N ALA A 107 -25.76 16.16 -21.05
CA ALA A 107 -24.75 16.25 -20.01
C ALA A 107 -23.54 15.38 -20.39
N TYR A 108 -22.33 15.90 -20.21
CA TYR A 108 -21.09 15.16 -20.39
C TYR A 108 -20.16 15.40 -19.21
N THR A 109 -19.57 14.33 -18.67
CA THR A 109 -18.55 14.41 -17.63
C THR A 109 -17.16 14.21 -18.25
N LEU A 110 -16.34 15.26 -18.20
CA LEU A 110 -14.95 15.22 -18.60
C LEU A 110 -14.09 14.67 -17.46
N SER A 111 -13.45 13.52 -17.69
CA SER A 111 -12.47 12.97 -16.76
C SER A 111 -11.13 13.69 -16.91
N THR A 112 -10.42 13.90 -15.80
CA THR A 112 -9.09 14.52 -15.80
C THR A 112 -8.07 13.75 -16.65
N ARG A 113 -8.23 12.43 -16.78
CA ARG A 113 -7.38 11.57 -17.60
C ARG A 113 -7.53 11.81 -19.11
N GLU A 114 -8.69 12.31 -19.53
CA GLU A 114 -9.01 12.61 -20.94
C GLU A 114 -8.48 13.98 -21.37
N ALA A 115 -8.11 14.83 -20.41
CA ALA A 115 -7.67 16.21 -20.62
C ALA A 115 -6.18 16.40 -20.31
N ALA A 116 -5.33 15.52 -20.87
CA ALA A 116 -3.88 15.63 -20.74
C ALA A 116 -3.31 16.92 -21.38
N ASP A 117 -3.92 17.39 -22.46
CA ASP A 117 -3.63 18.64 -23.15
C ASP A 117 -4.92 19.31 -23.65
N LEU A 118 -4.84 20.57 -24.08
CA LEU A 118 -5.99 21.33 -24.58
C LEU A 118 -6.66 20.66 -25.80
N SER A 119 -5.85 20.05 -26.68
CA SER A 119 -6.36 19.41 -27.88
C SER A 119 -7.18 18.15 -27.56
N SER A 120 -6.75 17.35 -26.60
CA SER A 120 -7.49 16.19 -26.12
C SER A 120 -8.73 16.61 -25.34
N ALA A 121 -8.64 17.65 -24.49
CA ALA A 121 -9.79 18.16 -23.73
C ALA A 121 -10.92 18.65 -24.65
N THR A 122 -10.61 19.50 -25.64
CA THR A 122 -11.60 20.00 -26.60
C THR A 122 -12.18 18.89 -27.49
N ARG A 123 -11.35 17.90 -27.86
CA ARG A 123 -11.82 16.71 -28.59
C ARG A 123 -12.75 15.85 -27.73
N ALA A 124 -12.39 15.59 -26.47
CA ALA A 124 -13.16 14.80 -25.53
C ALA A 124 -14.54 15.43 -25.30
N VAL A 125 -14.59 16.76 -25.09
CA VAL A 125 -15.85 17.52 -25.00
C VAL A 125 -16.71 17.35 -26.26
N ALA A 126 -16.11 17.55 -27.44
CA ALA A 126 -16.84 17.44 -28.70
C ALA A 126 -17.39 16.02 -28.91
N VAL A 127 -16.58 14.99 -28.64
CA VAL A 127 -16.98 13.57 -28.72
C VAL A 127 -18.04 13.23 -27.68
N GLY A 128 -17.90 13.74 -26.45
CA GLY A 128 -18.82 13.49 -25.34
C GLY A 128 -20.24 13.97 -25.62
N PHE A 129 -20.41 15.14 -26.24
CA PHE A 129 -21.74 15.65 -26.61
C PHE A 129 -22.29 15.06 -27.90
N MET A 130 -21.44 14.79 -28.91
CA MET A 130 -21.88 14.25 -30.19
C MET A 130 -22.13 12.73 -30.16
N GLY A 131 -21.45 12.00 -29.26
CA GLY A 131 -21.53 10.55 -29.15
C GLY A 131 -21.22 9.83 -30.48
N GLU A 132 -22.00 8.78 -30.77
CA GLU A 132 -21.88 7.97 -32.00
C GLU A 132 -22.22 8.72 -33.30
N ALA A 133 -22.75 9.96 -33.23
CA ALA A 133 -23.00 10.75 -34.43
C ALA A 133 -21.72 11.03 -35.24
N LEU A 134 -20.55 10.99 -34.58
CA LEU A 134 -19.23 11.03 -35.22
C LEU A 134 -18.85 9.71 -35.91
N SER A 135 -19.34 8.58 -35.43
CA SER A 135 -19.02 7.23 -35.92
C SER A 135 -19.96 6.79 -37.05
N GLY A 136 -21.22 7.21 -37.03
CA GLY A 136 -22.25 6.83 -38.01
C GLY A 136 -22.30 7.68 -39.29
N GLN A 137 -21.84 8.94 -39.24
CA GLN A 137 -21.71 9.78 -40.45
C GLN A 137 -20.34 9.55 -41.10
N GLY A 138 -20.28 8.49 -41.92
CA GLY A 138 -19.09 8.09 -42.64
C GLY A 138 -18.28 9.25 -43.25
N SER A 139 -16.96 9.22 -43.03
CA SER A 139 -15.94 9.78 -43.93
C SER A 139 -15.90 11.32 -44.12
N GLY A 140 -16.77 12.11 -43.47
CA GLY A 140 -16.84 13.56 -43.69
C GLY A 140 -16.16 14.44 -42.63
N VAL A 141 -16.19 14.07 -41.35
CA VAL A 141 -15.71 14.94 -40.25
C VAL A 141 -14.18 14.91 -40.11
N HIS A 142 -13.53 13.80 -40.47
CA HIS A 142 -12.06 13.69 -40.44
C HIS A 142 -11.34 14.45 -41.58
N LYS A 143 -12.07 15.04 -42.55
CA LYS A 143 -11.49 15.73 -43.71
C LYS A 143 -11.63 17.26 -43.70
N ALA A 144 -12.31 17.85 -42.72
CA ALA A 144 -12.42 19.30 -42.61
C ALA A 144 -11.41 19.81 -41.57
N SER A 145 -10.62 20.84 -41.94
CA SER A 145 -9.66 21.57 -41.12
C SER A 145 -10.31 22.39 -39.97
N ARG A 146 -11.32 21.82 -39.29
CA ARG A 146 -12.16 22.52 -38.33
C ARG A 146 -11.78 22.16 -36.91
N SER A 147 -11.92 23.12 -36.00
CA SER A 147 -11.72 22.85 -34.58
C SER A 147 -12.82 21.90 -34.05
N PRO A 148 -12.54 21.06 -33.03
CA PRO A 148 -13.54 20.14 -32.48
C PRO A 148 -14.81 20.86 -31.97
N ILE A 149 -14.67 22.07 -31.43
CA ILE A 149 -15.79 22.86 -30.89
C ILE A 149 -16.63 23.49 -32.00
N GLU A 150 -16.05 23.93 -33.11
CA GLU A 150 -16.81 24.35 -34.30
C GLU A 150 -17.66 23.22 -34.89
N ALA A 151 -17.14 21.99 -34.87
CA ALA A 151 -17.90 20.83 -35.30
C ALA A 151 -19.12 20.58 -34.38
N LEU A 152 -18.93 20.75 -33.07
CA LEU A 152 -20.01 20.68 -32.09
C LEU A 152 -21.06 21.78 -32.29
N GLU A 153 -20.64 23.01 -32.60
CA GLU A 153 -21.53 24.14 -32.90
C GLU A 153 -22.44 23.83 -34.10
N GLN A 154 -21.87 23.33 -35.19
CA GLN A 154 -22.66 22.96 -36.36
C GLN A 154 -23.60 21.79 -36.10
N TRP A 155 -23.16 20.81 -35.32
CA TRP A 155 -24.01 19.71 -34.91
C TRP A 155 -25.20 20.21 -34.07
N TYR A 156 -24.96 21.15 -33.15
CA TYR A 156 -25.99 21.74 -32.31
C TYR A 156 -27.00 22.54 -33.13
N VAL A 157 -26.53 23.41 -34.04
CA VAL A 157 -27.39 24.21 -34.94
C VAL A 157 -28.22 23.33 -35.88
N ARG A 158 -27.71 22.16 -36.29
CA ARG A 158 -28.44 21.22 -37.16
C ARG A 158 -29.57 20.50 -36.42
N LYS A 159 -29.53 20.40 -35.09
CA LYS A 159 -30.65 19.89 -34.31
C LYS A 159 -31.76 20.95 -34.32
N LYS A 160 -32.92 20.59 -34.85
CA LYS A 160 -34.13 21.45 -34.86
C LYS A 160 -34.62 21.80 -33.45
N ASP A 161 -34.24 21.01 -32.45
CA ASP A 161 -34.52 21.25 -31.04
C ASP A 161 -33.47 22.20 -30.45
N LEU A 162 -33.59 23.51 -30.69
CA LEU A 162 -32.75 24.59 -30.13
C LEU A 162 -32.89 24.78 -28.59
N GLY A 163 -33.34 23.76 -27.87
CA GLY A 163 -33.94 23.91 -26.54
C GLY A 163 -33.03 23.68 -25.32
N PRO A 164 -32.25 22.59 -25.23
CA PRO A 164 -31.61 22.23 -23.96
C PRO A 164 -30.17 22.76 -23.84
N PRO A 165 -29.76 23.26 -22.66
CA PRO A 165 -28.38 23.64 -22.40
C PRO A 165 -27.43 22.44 -22.54
N LEU A 166 -26.17 22.72 -22.85
CA LEU A 166 -25.09 21.73 -22.85
C LEU A 166 -24.38 21.77 -21.49
N LEU A 167 -24.62 20.78 -20.64
CA LEU A 167 -23.98 20.68 -19.33
C LEU A 167 -22.64 19.96 -19.45
N LEU A 168 -21.53 20.68 -19.24
CA LEU A 168 -20.20 20.11 -19.09
C LEU A 168 -19.87 19.99 -17.60
N HIS A 169 -19.72 18.77 -17.09
CA HIS A 169 -19.19 18.51 -15.77
C HIS A 169 -17.69 18.21 -15.86
N ILE A 170 -16.84 18.99 -15.19
CA ILE A 170 -15.41 18.75 -15.07
C ILE A 170 -15.16 18.08 -13.73
N GLN A 171 -14.76 16.80 -13.78
CA GLN A 171 -14.44 16.03 -12.59
C GLN A 171 -13.08 16.45 -12.03
N ASP A 172 -12.97 16.63 -10.71
CA ASP A 172 -11.71 16.89 -9.98
C ASP A 172 -10.81 17.95 -10.63
N ALA A 173 -11.38 19.14 -10.88
CA ALA A 173 -10.74 20.17 -11.68
C ALA A 173 -9.41 20.70 -11.10
N GLN A 174 -9.14 20.48 -9.81
CA GLN A 174 -7.86 20.82 -9.17
C GLN A 174 -6.68 19.98 -9.68
N ILE A 175 -6.94 18.79 -10.25
CA ILE A 175 -5.88 17.92 -10.81
C ILE A 175 -5.47 18.42 -12.20
N LEU A 176 -6.36 19.13 -12.90
CA LEU A 176 -6.06 19.67 -14.22
C LEU A 176 -5.06 20.82 -14.11
N PRO A 177 -4.07 20.90 -15.03
CA PRO A 177 -3.21 22.06 -15.14
C PRO A 177 -4.05 23.34 -15.30
N PRO A 178 -3.83 24.39 -14.48
CA PRO A 178 -4.65 25.61 -14.51
C PRO A 178 -4.71 26.28 -15.89
N GLY A 179 -3.61 26.22 -16.66
CA GLY A 179 -3.54 26.73 -18.02
C GLY A 179 -4.56 26.03 -18.95
N ILE A 180 -4.63 24.71 -18.93
CA ILE A 180 -5.57 23.94 -19.76
C ILE A 180 -7.02 24.28 -19.41
N LEU A 181 -7.35 24.34 -18.12
CA LEU A 181 -8.71 24.66 -17.67
C LEU A 181 -9.09 26.10 -18.07
N SER A 182 -8.17 27.06 -17.90
CA SER A 182 -8.40 28.46 -18.26
C SER A 182 -8.61 28.64 -19.76
N GLU A 183 -7.81 27.98 -20.60
CA GLU A 183 -7.90 28.01 -22.05
C GLU A 183 -9.16 27.29 -22.55
N LEU A 184 -9.51 26.15 -21.97
CA LEU A 184 -10.73 25.41 -22.32
C LEU A 184 -11.98 26.26 -22.07
N ILE A 185 -12.07 26.92 -20.92
CA ILE A 185 -13.19 27.77 -20.57
C ILE A 185 -13.22 29.02 -21.45
N TYR A 186 -12.06 29.61 -21.72
CA TYR A 186 -11.97 30.71 -22.67
C TYR A 186 -12.48 30.30 -24.06
N ILE A 187 -12.07 29.14 -24.58
CA ILE A 187 -12.61 28.61 -25.84
C ILE A 187 -14.14 28.51 -25.77
N MET A 188 -14.70 27.99 -24.68
CA MET A 188 -16.16 27.91 -24.53
C MET A 188 -16.86 29.28 -24.52
N THR A 189 -16.23 30.33 -23.97
CA THR A 189 -16.77 31.70 -24.02
C THR A 189 -16.81 32.28 -25.44
N LEU A 190 -15.94 31.83 -26.34
CA LEU A 190 -15.88 32.29 -27.73
C LEU A 190 -17.01 31.72 -28.62
N HIS A 191 -17.77 30.73 -28.14
CA HIS A 191 -18.87 30.10 -28.87
C HIS A 191 -20.24 30.42 -28.24
N PRO A 192 -20.76 31.65 -28.33
CA PRO A 192 -22.02 32.06 -27.69
C PRO A 192 -23.26 31.37 -28.26
N ASN A 193 -23.17 30.77 -29.46
CA ASN A 193 -24.25 29.99 -30.06
C ASN A 193 -24.45 28.62 -29.38
N LEU A 194 -23.49 28.19 -28.57
CA LEU A 194 -23.57 26.98 -27.77
C LEU A 194 -23.97 27.35 -26.32
N PRO A 195 -25.14 26.91 -25.83
CA PRO A 195 -25.60 27.24 -24.48
C PRO A 195 -24.90 26.37 -23.43
N PHE A 196 -23.58 26.53 -23.28
CA PHE A 196 -22.80 25.81 -22.29
C PHE A 196 -23.19 26.20 -20.86
N ARG A 197 -23.19 25.21 -19.98
CA ARG A 197 -23.26 25.34 -18.52
C ARG A 197 -22.13 24.48 -17.98
N ILE A 198 -21.21 25.05 -17.22
CA ILE A 198 -20.06 24.31 -16.71
C ILE A 198 -20.24 24.05 -15.22
N LEU A 199 -20.21 22.79 -14.83
CA LEU A 199 -20.13 22.36 -13.44
C LEU A 199 -18.71 21.91 -13.14
N VAL A 200 -18.05 22.53 -12.17
CA VAL A 200 -16.67 22.25 -11.78
C VAL A 200 -16.69 21.61 -10.40
N SER A 201 -16.30 20.34 -10.31
CA SER A 201 -16.16 19.66 -9.02
C SER A 201 -14.75 19.86 -8.47
N VAL A 202 -14.67 20.26 -7.20
CA VAL A 202 -13.40 20.54 -6.53
C VAL A 202 -13.38 19.99 -5.09
N PRO A 203 -12.23 19.48 -4.62
CA PRO A 203 -12.05 19.17 -3.20
C PRO A 203 -12.14 20.39 -2.27
N SER A 204 -11.64 21.55 -2.72
CA SER A 204 -11.63 22.79 -1.96
C SER A 204 -11.88 24.01 -2.85
N ILE A 205 -12.97 24.73 -2.58
CA ILE A 205 -13.32 25.94 -3.35
C ILE A 205 -12.25 27.01 -3.18
N SER A 206 -11.77 27.25 -1.96
CA SER A 206 -10.78 28.29 -1.68
C SER A 206 -9.44 28.04 -2.38
N THR A 207 -8.94 26.80 -2.30
CA THR A 207 -7.71 26.39 -2.98
C THR A 207 -7.86 26.52 -4.49
N PHE A 208 -8.99 26.03 -5.04
CA PHE A 208 -9.27 26.12 -6.46
C PHE A 208 -9.29 27.57 -6.95
N LEU A 209 -10.13 28.42 -6.37
CA LEU A 209 -10.26 29.82 -6.77
C LEU A 209 -8.95 30.61 -6.61
N SER A 210 -8.10 30.26 -5.64
CA SER A 210 -6.79 30.89 -5.47
C SER A 210 -5.77 30.48 -6.54
N SER A 211 -5.88 29.25 -7.04
CA SER A 211 -4.96 28.67 -8.04
C SER A 211 -5.39 28.93 -9.48
N TRP A 212 -6.67 29.29 -9.68
CA TRP A 212 -7.26 29.40 -10.99
C TRP A 212 -7.10 30.79 -11.57
N SER A 213 -6.14 30.92 -12.49
CA SER A 213 -5.92 32.15 -13.25
C SER A 213 -6.73 32.12 -14.54
N HIS A 214 -7.93 32.70 -14.52
CA HIS A 214 -8.71 32.89 -15.74
C HIS A 214 -8.11 33.93 -16.66
N ILE A 215 -8.21 33.67 -17.97
CA ILE A 215 -7.77 34.58 -19.03
C ILE A 215 -8.65 35.84 -19.06
N GLU A 216 -9.97 35.68 -18.91
CA GLU A 216 -10.92 36.80 -18.92
C GLU A 216 -12.03 36.59 -17.89
N PRO A 217 -11.96 37.19 -16.68
CA PRO A 217 -12.97 36.97 -15.64
C PRO A 217 -14.32 37.64 -15.95
N SER A 218 -14.36 38.64 -16.83
CA SER A 218 -15.59 39.37 -17.20
C SER A 218 -16.57 38.57 -18.07
N SER A 219 -16.09 37.52 -18.75
CA SER A 219 -16.85 36.67 -19.65
C SER A 219 -17.46 35.45 -18.95
N ILE A 220 -17.30 35.33 -17.62
CA ILE A 220 -17.73 34.19 -16.83
C ILE A 220 -18.66 34.68 -15.72
N ASP A 221 -19.72 33.91 -15.45
CA ASP A 221 -20.59 34.10 -14.29
C ASP A 221 -20.41 32.92 -13.33
N ILE A 222 -19.74 33.16 -12.20
CA ILE A 222 -19.35 32.10 -11.26
C ILE A 222 -20.37 32.02 -10.12
N SER A 223 -20.96 30.84 -9.96
CA SER A 223 -21.81 30.49 -8.81
C SER A 223 -21.12 29.44 -7.96
N VAL A 224 -21.17 29.57 -6.64
CA VAL A 224 -20.61 28.57 -5.72
C VAL A 224 -21.76 27.77 -5.12
N LEU A 225 -21.86 26.50 -5.53
CA LEU A 225 -22.85 25.56 -5.01
C LEU A 225 -22.30 24.97 -3.71
N HIS A 226 -22.93 25.36 -2.61
CA HIS A 226 -22.67 24.75 -1.32
C HIS A 226 -23.62 23.57 -1.19
N SER A 227 -23.21 22.38 -1.68
CA SER A 227 -23.92 21.15 -1.33
C SER A 227 -24.01 21.12 0.20
N GLY A 228 -25.22 21.04 0.74
CA GLY A 228 -25.57 21.60 2.05
C GLY A 228 -24.76 21.16 3.27
N ARG A 229 -25.25 21.54 4.46
CA ARG A 229 -24.52 21.49 5.76
C ARG A 229 -23.98 20.10 6.18
N ARG A 230 -24.24 19.04 5.41
CA ARG A 230 -23.75 17.68 5.62
C ARG A 230 -22.27 17.60 5.22
N ARG A 231 -21.41 17.73 6.24
CA ARG A 231 -19.95 17.56 6.09
C ARG A 231 -19.61 16.15 5.62
N ARG A 232 -18.38 15.96 5.12
CA ARG A 232 -17.77 14.64 4.82
C ARG A 232 -17.91 13.64 5.98
N GLU A 233 -17.84 14.15 7.20
CA GLU A 233 -18.10 13.45 8.47
C GLU A 233 -19.52 12.86 8.58
N GLY A 234 -20.49 13.34 7.79
CA GLY A 234 -21.89 12.91 7.84
C GLY A 234 -22.06 11.43 7.47
N GLY A 235 -21.31 10.94 6.47
CA GLY A 235 -21.34 9.53 6.09
C GLY A 235 -20.75 8.63 7.17
N VAL A 236 -19.62 9.05 7.77
CA VAL A 236 -18.97 8.36 8.89
C VAL A 236 -19.91 8.32 10.09
N ASN A 237 -20.54 9.45 10.43
CA ASN A 237 -21.50 9.53 11.53
C ASN A 237 -22.76 8.70 11.28
N ALA A 238 -23.26 8.62 10.05
CA ALA A 238 -24.39 7.76 9.70
C ALA A 238 -24.05 6.28 9.94
N ILE A 239 -22.87 5.84 9.50
CA ILE A 239 -22.35 4.48 9.73
C ILE A 239 -22.19 4.22 11.23
N LEU A 240 -21.50 5.09 11.97
CA LEU A 240 -21.23 4.92 13.39
C LEU A 240 -22.51 4.95 14.22
N LYS A 241 -23.51 5.77 13.83
CA LYS A 241 -24.83 5.77 14.46
C LYS A 241 -25.53 4.42 14.28
N ALA A 242 -25.52 3.84 13.08
CA ALA A 242 -26.07 2.51 12.85
C ALA A 242 -25.28 1.40 13.61
N ALA A 243 -23.96 1.57 13.74
CA ALA A 243 -23.10 0.61 14.44
C ALA A 243 -23.20 0.67 15.97
N THR A 244 -23.54 1.83 16.53
CA THR A 244 -23.71 2.02 17.99
C THR A 244 -25.15 1.78 18.45
N ASP A 245 -26.12 1.97 17.56
CA ASP A 245 -27.53 1.80 17.86
C ASP A 245 -27.93 0.32 17.96
N ARG A 246 -27.95 -0.18 19.21
CA ARG A 246 -28.39 -1.54 19.57
C ARG A 246 -29.85 -1.84 19.23
N SER A 247 -30.70 -0.83 19.06
CA SER A 247 -32.07 -1.05 18.59
C SER A 247 -32.10 -1.43 17.11
N SER A 248 -31.09 -0.97 16.36
CA SER A 248 -30.95 -1.19 14.93
C SER A 248 -30.05 -2.38 14.59
N THR A 249 -29.09 -2.74 15.46
CA THR A 249 -28.10 -3.81 15.22
C THR A 249 -27.91 -4.68 16.46
N LEU A 250 -27.92 -6.01 16.27
CA LEU A 250 -27.74 -6.96 17.37
C LEU A 250 -26.29 -7.01 17.86
N LEU A 251 -25.35 -6.72 16.97
CA LEU A 251 -23.93 -6.60 17.27
C LEU A 251 -23.56 -5.12 17.18
N ALA A 252 -23.30 -4.50 18.32
CA ALA A 252 -22.99 -3.07 18.39
C ALA A 252 -21.50 -2.86 18.65
N ILE A 253 -20.95 -1.75 18.15
CA ILE A 253 -19.59 -1.33 18.51
C ILE A 253 -19.59 -0.64 19.88
N SER A 254 -18.49 -0.78 20.62
CA SER A 254 -18.26 0.00 21.83
C SER A 254 -18.14 1.50 21.51
N ALA A 255 -18.50 2.35 22.48
CA ALA A 255 -18.39 3.80 22.31
C ALA A 255 -16.93 4.25 22.14
N GLU A 256 -16.00 3.61 22.85
CA GLU A 256 -14.56 3.85 22.72
C GLU A 256 -14.06 3.53 21.31
N PHE A 257 -14.48 2.39 20.75
CA PHE A 257 -14.12 2.03 19.38
C PHE A 257 -14.73 3.00 18.35
N ALA A 258 -15.96 3.48 18.59
CA ALA A 258 -16.56 4.50 17.73
C ALA A 258 -15.77 5.82 17.75
N GLU A 259 -15.29 6.26 18.92
CA GLU A 259 -14.45 7.46 19.02
C GLU A 259 -13.07 7.27 18.36
N GLU A 260 -12.44 6.10 18.53
CA GLU A 260 -11.18 5.77 17.86
C GLU A 260 -11.32 5.84 16.33
N LEU A 261 -12.43 5.33 15.78
CA LEU A 261 -12.70 5.42 14.34
C LEU A 261 -12.90 6.87 13.88
N ARG A 262 -13.50 7.74 14.71
CA ARG A 262 -13.62 9.18 14.39
C ARG A 262 -12.25 9.86 14.41
N GLN A 263 -11.43 9.62 15.44
CA GLN A 263 -10.09 10.18 15.54
C GLN A 263 -9.20 9.71 14.39
N THR A 264 -9.32 8.44 14.00
CA THR A 264 -8.59 7.89 12.85
C THR A 264 -9.01 8.59 11.56
N GLU A 265 -10.31 8.79 11.34
CA GLU A 265 -10.79 9.52 10.16
C GLU A 265 -10.32 10.97 10.13
N GLU A 266 -10.29 11.66 11.26
CA GLU A 266 -9.77 13.03 11.35
C GLU A 266 -8.28 13.10 10.98
N MET A 267 -7.51 12.07 11.36
CA MET A 267 -6.07 11.99 11.05
C MET A 267 -5.77 11.53 9.62
N THR A 268 -6.46 10.52 9.10
CA THR A 268 -6.14 9.89 7.79
C THR A 268 -6.95 10.47 6.63
N GLY A 269 -8.14 11.01 6.91
CA GLY A 269 -9.06 11.54 5.91
C GLY A 269 -9.64 10.49 4.95
N GLY A 270 -9.59 9.19 5.27
CA GLY A 270 -10.13 8.14 4.39
C GLY A 270 -11.66 8.09 4.32
N GLY A 271 -12.36 8.77 5.22
CA GLY A 271 -13.82 8.93 5.22
C GLY A 271 -14.59 7.62 5.37
N ALA A 272 -15.84 7.61 4.89
CA ALA A 272 -16.77 6.49 5.07
C ALA A 272 -16.27 5.14 4.52
N ALA A 273 -15.50 5.13 3.43
CA ALA A 273 -14.96 3.90 2.85
C ALA A 273 -13.93 3.23 3.79
N GLU A 274 -13.06 4.02 4.42
CA GLU A 274 -12.10 3.51 5.40
C GLU A 274 -12.83 3.01 6.66
N THR A 275 -13.83 3.75 7.15
CA THR A 275 -14.66 3.33 8.29
C THR A 275 -15.40 2.01 8.01
N LEU A 276 -16.04 1.85 6.85
CA LEU A 276 -16.69 0.60 6.47
C LEU A 276 -15.70 -0.56 6.39
N LYS A 277 -14.50 -0.31 5.84
CA LYS A 277 -13.43 -1.32 5.79
C LYS A 277 -12.98 -1.72 7.20
N ALA A 278 -12.79 -0.76 8.10
CA ALA A 278 -12.43 -1.00 9.50
C ALA A 278 -13.50 -1.81 10.24
N LEU A 279 -14.78 -1.45 10.08
CA LEU A 279 -15.89 -2.21 10.63
C LEU A 279 -15.96 -3.62 10.05
N LYS A 280 -15.77 -3.79 8.73
CA LYS A 280 -15.73 -5.11 8.10
C LYS A 280 -14.64 -5.99 8.71
N TRP A 281 -13.45 -5.44 8.89
CA TRP A 281 -12.35 -6.17 9.52
C TRP A 281 -12.65 -6.50 10.98
N ALA A 282 -13.23 -5.56 11.74
CA ALA A 282 -13.58 -5.79 13.14
C ALA A 282 -14.64 -6.91 13.27
N LEU A 283 -15.64 -6.95 12.38
CA LEU A 283 -16.61 -8.05 12.29
C LEU A 283 -15.95 -9.37 11.92
N LEU A 284 -15.02 -9.37 10.96
CA LEU A 284 -14.28 -10.56 10.55
C LEU A 284 -13.44 -11.11 11.70
N ARG A 285 -12.73 -10.24 12.42
CA ARG A 285 -11.96 -10.62 13.59
C ARG A 285 -12.88 -11.18 14.68
N HIS A 286 -13.96 -10.47 15.02
CA HIS A 286 -14.94 -10.95 15.98
C HIS A 286 -15.51 -12.33 15.58
N SER A 287 -15.69 -12.59 14.28
CA SER A 287 -16.13 -13.91 13.79
C SER A 287 -15.15 -15.06 14.01
N VAL A 288 -13.89 -14.77 14.37
CA VAL A 288 -12.83 -15.77 14.59
C VAL A 288 -12.38 -15.81 16.05
N THR A 289 -12.21 -14.64 16.69
CA THR A 289 -11.58 -14.55 18.02
C THR A 289 -12.58 -14.37 19.15
N SER A 290 -13.87 -14.14 18.86
CA SER A 290 -14.85 -13.89 19.92
C SER A 290 -15.28 -15.18 20.63
N PRO A 291 -15.73 -15.08 21.90
CA PRO A 291 -16.37 -16.20 22.59
C PRO A 291 -17.64 -16.68 21.87
N LEU A 292 -18.31 -15.80 21.09
CA LEU A 292 -19.45 -16.17 20.27
C LEU A 292 -19.05 -17.10 19.11
N ALA A 293 -17.86 -16.88 18.54
CA ALA A 293 -17.29 -17.75 17.51
C ALA A 293 -16.89 -19.11 18.09
N SER A 294 -16.22 -19.15 19.25
CA SER A 294 -15.84 -20.40 19.90
C SER A 294 -17.06 -21.26 20.27
N LEU A 295 -18.15 -20.63 20.74
CA LEU A 295 -19.41 -21.31 21.04
C LEU A 295 -20.11 -21.87 19.80
N ALA A 296 -19.82 -21.36 18.61
CA ALA A 296 -20.41 -21.79 17.35
C ALA A 296 -19.59 -22.87 16.65
N GLU A 297 -18.28 -22.95 16.90
CA GLU A 297 -17.37 -23.97 16.34
C GLU A 297 -17.47 -25.34 17.05
N GLU A 298 -17.84 -25.35 18.34
CA GLU A 298 -18.11 -26.60 19.06
C GLU A 298 -19.30 -27.34 18.40
N SER A 299 -19.03 -28.55 17.89
CA SER A 299 -19.82 -29.29 16.90
C SER A 299 -21.20 -29.80 17.36
N ASP A 300 -21.73 -29.28 18.45
CA ASP A 300 -23.04 -29.63 18.98
C ASP A 300 -24.13 -28.81 18.25
N GLY A 301 -24.85 -29.45 17.31
CA GLY A 301 -25.98 -28.81 16.62
C GLY A 301 -27.07 -28.24 17.55
N SER A 302 -27.14 -28.72 18.80
CA SER A 302 -28.01 -28.18 19.85
C SER A 302 -27.54 -26.81 20.37
N ARG A 303 -26.22 -26.57 20.45
CA ARG A 303 -25.64 -25.29 20.88
C ARG A 303 -25.83 -24.20 19.82
N LEU A 304 -25.66 -24.55 18.54
CA LEU A 304 -25.98 -23.64 17.44
C LEU A 304 -27.45 -23.22 17.44
N GLU A 305 -28.37 -24.14 17.76
CA GLU A 305 -29.79 -23.81 17.84
C GLU A 305 -30.11 -22.95 19.08
N MET A 306 -29.47 -23.20 20.23
CA MET A 306 -29.55 -22.31 21.39
C MET A 306 -28.99 -20.91 21.10
N LEU A 307 -27.91 -20.81 20.34
CA LEU A 307 -27.28 -19.54 19.95
C LEU A 307 -28.18 -18.78 18.98
N ARG A 308 -28.85 -19.46 18.04
CA ARG A 308 -29.89 -18.86 17.19
C ARG A 308 -31.10 -18.37 18.00
N GLN A 309 -31.54 -19.13 19.00
CA GLN A 309 -32.62 -18.72 19.91
C GLN A 309 -32.21 -17.51 20.76
N LEU A 310 -30.95 -17.44 21.20
CA LEU A 310 -30.39 -16.31 21.94
C LEU A 310 -30.31 -15.05 21.06
N ILE A 311 -29.84 -15.17 19.81
CA ILE A 311 -29.85 -14.10 18.81
C ILE A 311 -31.28 -13.58 18.59
N LYS A 312 -32.26 -14.49 18.52
CA LYS A 312 -33.68 -14.14 18.37
C LYS A 312 -34.22 -13.44 19.63
N GLY A 313 -33.91 -13.93 20.82
CA GLY A 313 -34.35 -13.35 22.10
C GLY A 313 -33.74 -11.98 22.42
N MET A 314 -32.49 -11.74 22.00
CA MET A 314 -31.86 -10.42 22.12
C MET A 314 -32.52 -9.35 21.25
N ARG A 315 -33.19 -9.74 20.16
CA ARG A 315 -33.93 -8.80 19.32
C ARG A 315 -35.12 -8.19 20.04
N ASP A 316 -35.68 -8.91 21.00
CA ASP A 316 -36.94 -8.58 21.66
C ASP A 316 -36.73 -7.91 23.04
N SER A 317 -35.51 -7.87 23.59
CA SER A 317 -35.25 -7.33 24.94
C SER A 317 -33.90 -6.60 25.07
N VAL A 318 -33.95 -5.38 25.60
CA VAL A 318 -32.82 -4.43 25.67
C VAL A 318 -31.88 -4.70 26.86
N ASP A 319 -32.26 -5.56 27.82
CA ASP A 319 -31.55 -5.75 29.10
C ASP A 319 -31.27 -7.20 29.49
N VAL A 320 -30.65 -7.96 28.58
CA VAL A 320 -30.31 -9.38 28.80
C VAL A 320 -28.88 -9.53 29.35
N PRO A 321 -28.62 -10.46 30.29
CA PRO A 321 -27.25 -10.86 30.66
C PRO A 321 -26.46 -11.38 29.45
N GLY A 322 -25.19 -11.03 29.31
CA GLY A 322 -24.34 -11.48 28.19
C GLY A 322 -24.24 -10.52 26.99
N LYS A 323 -24.68 -9.27 27.15
CA LYS A 323 -24.52 -8.19 26.15
C LYS A 323 -23.09 -8.00 25.65
N GLU A 324 -22.12 -8.27 26.51
CA GLU A 324 -20.69 -8.15 26.22
C GLU A 324 -20.24 -9.10 25.09
N LEU A 325 -20.96 -10.21 24.89
CA LEU A 325 -20.70 -11.15 23.78
C LEU A 325 -21.08 -10.61 22.41
N PHE A 326 -21.85 -9.52 22.37
CA PHE A 326 -22.35 -8.87 21.17
C PHE A 326 -21.81 -7.45 20.99
N THR A 327 -20.77 -7.10 21.76
CA THR A 327 -20.05 -5.84 21.61
C THR A 327 -18.72 -6.06 20.92
N VAL A 328 -18.48 -5.28 19.87
CA VAL A 328 -17.18 -5.23 19.21
C VAL A 328 -16.33 -4.15 19.87
N GLU A 329 -15.24 -4.58 20.49
CA GLU A 329 -14.27 -3.73 21.15
C GLU A 329 -13.14 -3.31 20.20
N SER A 330 -12.43 -2.25 20.59
CA SER A 330 -11.21 -1.81 19.92
C SER A 330 -10.15 -2.91 19.97
N SER A 331 -9.31 -2.97 18.95
CA SER A 331 -8.08 -3.75 19.04
C SER A 331 -6.87 -3.02 18.50
N THR A 332 -5.76 -3.21 19.21
CA THR A 332 -4.41 -2.81 18.84
C THR A 332 -3.96 -3.28 17.45
N GLU A 333 -4.49 -4.40 16.94
CA GLU A 333 -4.12 -4.92 15.60
C GLU A 333 -4.83 -4.20 14.45
N LEU A 334 -5.88 -3.41 14.73
CA LEU A 334 -6.59 -2.67 13.70
C LEU A 334 -5.64 -1.68 13.03
N HIS A 335 -4.96 -0.85 13.81
CA HIS A 335 -4.02 0.13 13.28
C HIS A 335 -2.86 -0.51 12.53
N SER A 336 -2.28 -1.60 13.05
CA SER A 336 -1.17 -2.29 12.37
C SER A 336 -1.59 -2.94 11.05
N THR A 337 -2.85 -3.35 10.92
CA THR A 337 -3.37 -3.96 9.68
C THR A 337 -3.79 -2.90 8.66
N PHE A 338 -4.41 -1.80 9.09
CA PHE A 338 -4.96 -0.77 8.19
C PHE A 338 -3.92 0.26 7.74
N ASN A 339 -3.09 0.70 8.68
CA ASN A 339 -1.98 1.60 8.43
C ASN A 339 -0.70 0.92 8.92
N PRO A 340 -0.25 -0.15 8.23
CA PRO A 340 1.04 -0.73 8.55
C PRO A 340 2.10 0.36 8.39
N ALA A 341 3.14 0.28 9.21
CA ALA A 341 4.34 1.09 9.04
C ALA A 341 5.39 0.26 8.29
N PRO A 342 5.20 -0.04 6.97
CA PRO A 342 5.98 -1.06 6.27
C PRO A 342 7.48 -0.76 6.34
N ARG A 343 7.85 0.51 6.28
CA ARG A 343 9.24 0.96 6.45
C ARG A 343 9.80 0.55 7.80
N ILE A 344 9.10 0.87 8.89
CA ILE A 344 9.57 0.57 10.24
C ILE A 344 9.55 -0.93 10.46
N SER A 345 8.53 -1.64 9.99
CA SER A 345 8.43 -3.10 10.07
C SER A 345 9.60 -3.81 9.37
N ILE A 346 9.98 -3.37 8.16
CA ILE A 346 11.13 -3.92 7.43
C ILE A 346 12.43 -3.62 8.17
N LEU A 347 12.63 -2.37 8.62
CA LEU A 347 13.85 -1.99 9.36
C LEU A 347 13.96 -2.74 10.69
N HIS A 348 12.84 -2.99 11.36
CA HIS A 348 12.80 -3.80 12.57
C HIS A 348 13.07 -5.27 12.27
N ALA A 349 12.54 -5.82 11.17
CA ALA A 349 12.82 -7.19 10.76
C ALA A 349 14.29 -7.41 10.36
N LEU A 350 14.94 -6.39 9.79
CA LEU A 350 16.38 -6.42 9.48
C LEU A 350 17.26 -6.22 10.73
N ALA A 351 16.79 -5.44 11.71
CA ALA A 351 17.49 -5.19 12.97
C ALA A 351 17.37 -6.35 13.97
N ASP A 352 16.23 -7.02 13.99
CA ASP A 352 15.94 -8.17 14.84
C ASP A 352 15.25 -9.28 14.02
N PRO A 353 16.02 -10.04 13.23
CA PRO A 353 15.48 -11.16 12.45
C PRO A 353 14.90 -12.28 13.33
N SER A 354 15.37 -12.39 14.58
CA SER A 354 14.99 -13.45 15.51
C SER A 354 13.52 -13.39 15.93
N ALA A 355 12.93 -12.19 15.94
CA ALA A 355 11.50 -12.00 16.21
C ALA A 355 10.58 -12.57 15.12
N PHE A 356 11.08 -12.74 13.89
CA PHE A 356 10.29 -13.17 12.73
C PHE A 356 10.54 -14.61 12.32
N ILE A 357 11.69 -15.17 12.71
CA ILE A 357 12.13 -16.51 12.34
C ILE A 357 12.22 -17.34 13.62
N LYS A 358 11.30 -18.28 13.80
CA LYS A 358 11.41 -19.25 14.89
C LYS A 358 12.46 -20.29 14.47
N PRO A 359 13.61 -20.41 15.16
CA PRO A 359 14.52 -21.52 14.91
C PRO A 359 13.75 -22.82 15.14
N SER A 360 13.73 -23.70 14.14
CA SER A 360 13.03 -24.99 14.20
C SER A 360 13.50 -25.76 15.44
N ALA A 361 12.57 -26.32 16.21
CA ALA A 361 12.89 -27.10 17.42
C ALA A 361 13.79 -28.32 17.14
N ALA A 362 13.90 -28.76 15.88
CA ALA A 362 14.87 -29.78 15.46
C ALA A 362 16.33 -29.31 15.59
N SER A 363 16.60 -28.00 15.42
CA SER A 363 17.95 -27.40 15.51
C SER A 363 18.53 -27.37 16.94
N LEU A 364 17.66 -27.27 17.96
CA LEU A 364 18.11 -27.22 19.37
C LEU A 364 18.47 -28.60 19.94
N VAL A 365 17.89 -29.68 19.40
CA VAL A 365 18.20 -31.04 19.86
C VAL A 365 19.57 -31.49 19.36
N GLU A 366 19.96 -31.11 18.14
CA GLU A 366 21.27 -31.48 17.57
C GLU A 366 22.46 -30.81 18.27
N LEU A 367 22.30 -29.55 18.70
CA LEU A 367 23.31 -28.84 19.50
C LEU A 367 23.50 -29.46 20.90
N ALA A 368 22.43 -29.97 21.51
CA ALA A 368 22.47 -30.62 22.81
C ALA A 368 23.06 -32.04 22.74
N SER A 369 22.92 -32.74 21.61
CA SER A 369 23.53 -34.06 21.39
C SER A 369 25.03 -34.01 21.07
N ALA A 370 25.58 -32.87 20.63
CA ALA A 370 27.02 -32.71 20.36
C ALA A 370 27.86 -32.40 21.62
N THR A 371 27.23 -32.07 22.75
CA THR A 371 27.92 -31.65 24.00
C THR A 371 27.67 -32.57 25.20
N GLY A 372 27.02 -33.73 25.01
CA GLY A 372 26.53 -34.54 26.11
C GLY A 372 26.67 -36.06 25.94
N SER A 373 27.88 -36.57 25.72
CA SER A 373 28.14 -38.01 25.81
C SER A 373 29.21 -38.33 26.86
N ALA A 374 28.83 -38.23 28.14
CA ALA A 374 29.46 -38.97 29.22
C ALA A 374 28.42 -39.38 30.30
N SER A 375 28.30 -40.70 30.48
CA SER A 375 27.59 -41.42 31.53
C SER A 375 26.07 -41.62 31.38
N ARG A 376 25.64 -42.86 31.13
CA ARG A 376 25.06 -43.70 32.19
C ARG A 376 24.82 -45.14 31.77
N ALA A 377 24.99 -46.01 32.76
CA ALA A 377 24.83 -47.45 32.72
C ALA A 377 23.35 -47.90 32.73
N SER A 378 23.14 -49.09 32.13
CA SER A 378 22.28 -50.20 32.54
C SER A 378 20.80 -49.93 32.93
N ALA A 379 19.86 -50.43 32.11
CA ALA A 379 18.70 -51.21 32.58
C ALA A 379 17.95 -51.92 31.43
N LYS A 380 18.16 -53.24 31.38
CA LYS A 380 17.23 -54.34 31.05
C LYS A 380 15.74 -53.99 30.81
N GLY A 381 15.20 -54.43 29.66
CA GLY A 381 13.77 -54.62 29.41
C GLY A 381 13.51 -55.26 28.05
N LYS A 382 12.86 -56.42 28.03
CA LYS A 382 12.61 -57.31 26.86
C LYS A 382 11.24 -57.06 26.21
N ALA A 383 11.13 -57.47 24.94
CA ALA A 383 9.95 -57.79 24.11
C ALA A 383 9.14 -56.59 23.61
N ASN A 384 8.68 -56.49 22.36
CA ASN A 384 8.23 -57.54 21.45
C ASN A 384 8.32 -57.08 19.97
N GLU A 385 8.50 -58.02 19.06
CA GLU A 385 8.64 -57.85 17.61
C GLU A 385 7.28 -57.75 16.88
N HIS A 386 7.39 -57.30 15.61
CA HIS A 386 6.46 -57.40 14.47
C HIS A 386 5.42 -56.28 14.25
N SER A 387 5.77 -55.31 13.40
CA SER A 387 5.15 -55.22 12.05
C SER A 387 6.03 -54.38 11.13
N THR A 388 6.39 -55.00 10.01
CA THR A 388 7.00 -54.40 8.82
C THR A 388 6.02 -53.43 8.17
N ASP A 389 6.48 -52.25 7.76
CA ASP A 389 6.18 -51.77 6.41
C ASP A 389 7.21 -50.75 5.94
N THR A 390 7.43 -50.81 4.63
CA THR A 390 8.63 -50.39 3.93
C THR A 390 8.35 -49.04 3.29
N GLU A 391 8.98 -47.97 3.79
CA GLU A 391 9.04 -46.71 3.05
C GLU A 391 10.49 -46.26 2.88
N HIS A 392 10.82 -46.02 1.61
CA HIS A 392 12.10 -45.55 1.13
C HIS A 392 12.53 -44.26 1.85
N GLN A 393 13.49 -44.38 2.76
CA GLN A 393 14.36 -43.26 3.14
C GLN A 393 15.17 -42.85 1.91
N MET A 394 14.70 -41.83 1.21
CA MET A 394 15.58 -40.95 0.48
C MET A 394 16.44 -40.21 1.50
N ASN A 395 17.72 -40.56 1.49
CA ASN A 395 18.78 -39.88 2.21
C ASN A 395 18.91 -38.47 1.62
N GLY A 396 18.33 -37.47 2.29
CA GLY A 396 18.31 -36.07 1.87
C GLY A 396 18.94 -35.16 2.92
N CYS A 397 20.10 -34.61 2.58
CA CYS A 397 20.64 -33.31 3.00
C CYS A 397 20.59 -32.93 4.49
N SER A 398 21.44 -33.54 5.31
CA SER A 398 21.85 -33.01 6.62
C SER A 398 22.90 -31.88 6.50
N GLY A 399 22.72 -30.97 5.55
CA GLY A 399 23.68 -29.89 5.24
C GLY A 399 23.08 -28.48 5.24
N GLU A 400 21.76 -28.32 5.26
CA GLU A 400 21.11 -27.01 5.08
C GLU A 400 20.88 -26.26 6.41
N ASP A 401 20.86 -26.95 7.54
CA ASP A 401 20.40 -26.37 8.81
C ASP A 401 21.46 -25.56 9.57
N GLN A 402 22.77 -25.85 9.39
CA GLN A 402 23.85 -24.98 9.90
C GLN A 402 24.04 -23.74 9.02
N GLU A 403 23.74 -23.83 7.71
CA GLU A 403 23.91 -22.72 6.78
C GLU A 403 22.86 -21.63 6.97
N GLN A 404 21.60 -22.00 7.29
CA GLN A 404 20.55 -21.01 7.55
C GLN A 404 20.90 -20.11 8.74
N GLY A 405 21.39 -20.68 9.84
CA GLY A 405 21.82 -19.91 11.02
C GLY A 405 22.99 -18.95 10.75
N GLY A 406 23.90 -19.32 9.83
CA GLY A 406 25.00 -18.46 9.39
C GLY A 406 24.54 -17.29 8.50
N VAL A 407 23.65 -17.56 7.54
CA VAL A 407 23.09 -16.56 6.61
C VAL A 407 22.33 -15.45 7.35
N PHE A 408 21.66 -15.75 8.46
CA PHE A 408 20.95 -14.73 9.25
C PHE A 408 21.90 -13.80 10.01
N LYS A 409 22.98 -14.36 10.58
CA LYS A 409 24.03 -13.56 11.24
C LYS A 409 24.75 -12.66 10.23
N GLU A 410 25.02 -13.17 9.03
CA GLU A 410 25.60 -12.39 7.94
C GLU A 410 24.71 -11.18 7.58
N LEU A 411 23.39 -11.39 7.45
CA LEU A 411 22.44 -10.34 7.10
C LEU A 411 22.26 -9.30 8.22
N GLU A 412 22.17 -9.74 9.48
CA GLU A 412 22.08 -8.87 10.65
C GLU A 412 23.34 -8.00 10.77
N LEU A 413 24.52 -8.60 10.59
CA LEU A 413 25.80 -7.88 10.65
C LEU A 413 25.92 -6.86 9.51
N LEU A 414 25.61 -7.25 8.27
CA LEU A 414 25.62 -6.35 7.11
C LEU A 414 24.67 -5.17 7.31
N TYR A 415 23.48 -5.42 7.86
CA TYR A 415 22.52 -4.37 8.17
C TYR A 415 23.00 -3.47 9.33
N SER A 416 23.61 -4.02 10.38
CA SER A 416 24.17 -3.24 11.50
C SER A 416 25.33 -2.31 11.05
N LEU A 417 26.19 -2.79 10.16
CA LEU A 417 27.25 -2.02 9.52
C LEU A 417 26.67 -0.91 8.64
N TRP A 418 25.63 -1.21 7.85
CA TRP A 418 24.89 -0.19 7.11
C TRP A 418 24.22 0.83 8.03
N GLN A 419 23.67 0.41 9.17
CA GLN A 419 22.98 1.27 10.13
C GLN A 419 23.94 2.26 10.79
N SER A 420 25.14 1.81 11.16
CA SER A 420 26.20 2.61 11.78
C SER A 420 26.99 3.47 10.77
N ALA A 421 26.99 3.10 9.49
CA ALA A 421 27.66 3.85 8.44
C ALA A 421 27.05 5.25 8.21
N GLY A 422 27.92 6.16 7.72
CA GLY A 422 27.55 7.53 7.35
C GLY A 422 26.63 7.62 6.12
N LYS A 423 26.32 8.85 5.69
CA LYS A 423 25.41 9.10 4.55
C LYS A 423 25.92 8.53 3.21
N SER A 424 27.24 8.42 3.05
CA SER A 424 27.92 7.84 1.90
C SER A 424 28.76 6.68 2.39
N ILE A 425 28.68 5.55 1.71
CA ILE A 425 29.33 4.30 2.07
C ILE A 425 30.22 3.90 0.89
N ASN A 426 31.50 3.63 1.18
CA ASN A 426 32.40 3.00 0.23
C ASN A 426 32.18 1.49 0.27
N LEU A 427 31.93 0.86 -0.88
CA LEU A 427 31.61 -0.57 -0.93
C LEU A 427 32.79 -1.45 -0.50
N TRP A 428 34.02 -1.00 -0.75
CA TRP A 428 35.21 -1.75 -0.33
C TRP A 428 35.39 -1.72 1.19
N ASP A 429 35.33 -0.54 1.80
CA ASP A 429 35.44 -0.39 3.27
C ASP A 429 34.31 -1.14 4.00
N TRP A 430 33.12 -1.22 3.38
CA TRP A 430 32.00 -1.97 3.94
C TRP A 430 32.17 -3.48 3.81
N LEU A 431 32.70 -3.97 2.69
CA LEU A 431 33.05 -5.38 2.52
C LEU A 431 34.15 -5.81 3.49
N GLU A 432 35.18 -4.98 3.66
CA GLU A 432 36.29 -5.24 4.59
C GLU A 432 35.78 -5.30 6.03
N GLY A 433 35.01 -4.29 6.48
CA GLY A 433 34.40 -4.32 7.81
C GLY A 433 33.42 -5.48 8.05
N PHE A 434 32.77 -5.98 6.99
CA PHE A 434 31.95 -7.19 7.08
C PHE A 434 32.80 -8.47 7.24
N ARG A 435 33.91 -8.59 6.49
CA ARG A 435 34.83 -9.72 6.60
C ARG A 435 35.46 -9.78 7.98
N ASP A 436 35.99 -8.66 8.46
CA ASP A 436 36.64 -8.55 9.77
C ASP A 436 35.71 -8.96 10.91
N ALA A 437 34.46 -8.48 10.87
CA ALA A 437 33.46 -8.82 11.89
C ALA A 437 32.99 -10.29 11.83
N MET A 438 33.09 -10.95 10.66
CA MET A 438 32.80 -12.38 10.52
C MET A 438 33.98 -13.28 10.90
N THR A 439 35.21 -12.77 10.90
CA THR A 439 36.41 -13.50 11.33
C THR A 439 36.64 -13.38 12.83
N ASP A 440 36.39 -12.21 13.44
CA ASP A 440 36.55 -11.99 14.89
C ASP A 440 35.60 -12.83 15.76
N HIS A 441 34.48 -13.31 15.20
CA HIS A 441 33.56 -14.20 15.88
C HIS A 441 33.92 -15.71 15.76
N ALA A 442 34.93 -16.06 14.96
CA ALA A 442 35.41 -17.44 14.82
C ALA A 442 36.52 -17.79 15.83
N ASP A 443 37.26 -16.80 16.32
CA ASP A 443 38.37 -16.98 17.26
C ASP A 443 37.97 -16.55 18.68
N VAL A 444 37.12 -17.35 19.34
CA VAL A 444 37.12 -17.39 20.81
C VAL A 444 38.02 -18.55 21.22
N PRO A 445 39.25 -18.31 21.71
CA PRO A 445 40.10 -19.38 22.19
C PRO A 445 39.45 -20.01 23.43
N HIS A 446 39.23 -21.32 23.38
CA HIS A 446 38.99 -22.14 24.56
C HIS A 446 40.18 -21.96 25.52
N PRO A 447 40.01 -21.46 26.77
CA PRO A 447 41.11 -21.36 27.70
C PRO A 447 41.24 -22.70 28.41
N ASP A 448 42.05 -23.60 27.85
CA ASP A 448 42.62 -24.73 28.59
C ASP A 448 44.10 -24.88 28.20
N SER A 449 44.94 -24.11 28.88
CA SER A 449 46.33 -24.51 29.13
C SER A 449 46.79 -23.96 30.47
N THR A 450 46.83 -24.86 31.44
CA THR A 450 47.50 -24.73 32.73
C THR A 450 49.02 -24.74 32.55
N ALA A 451 49.73 -23.77 33.11
CA ALA A 451 50.85 -23.92 34.05
C ALA A 451 51.82 -22.70 34.01
N ASP A 452 51.82 -21.95 35.11
CA ASP A 452 52.93 -21.41 35.90
C ASP A 452 54.21 -20.88 35.19
N ASP A 453 54.49 -19.58 35.32
CA ASP A 453 55.45 -19.08 36.34
C ASP A 453 55.53 -17.54 36.38
N ASP A 454 55.81 -17.04 37.59
CA ASP A 454 55.93 -15.66 38.11
C ASP A 454 56.85 -14.69 37.32
N ASP A 455 56.50 -13.39 37.27
CA ASP A 455 56.95 -12.34 38.22
C ASP A 455 56.77 -10.88 37.68
N HIS A 456 56.04 -10.07 38.46
CA HIS A 456 56.21 -8.64 38.79
C HIS A 456 56.76 -7.57 37.79
N ILE A 457 55.97 -6.52 37.49
CA ILE A 457 56.10 -5.09 37.97
C ILE A 457 55.12 -4.13 37.23
N GLU A 458 54.64 -3.18 38.04
CA GLU A 458 53.71 -2.04 37.91
C GLU A 458 53.83 -1.08 36.70
N GLY A 459 52.71 -0.38 36.39
CA GLY A 459 52.79 1.07 36.09
C GLY A 459 51.94 1.64 34.93
N ALA A 460 50.76 2.19 35.29
CA ALA A 460 50.18 3.49 34.89
C ALA A 460 49.94 3.90 33.41
N ASP A 461 48.67 4.27 33.17
CA ASP A 461 48.14 5.49 32.53
C ASP A 461 48.39 5.89 31.05
N ASN A 462 47.31 6.47 30.49
CA ASN A 462 47.20 7.49 29.43
C ASN A 462 47.12 7.03 27.96
N LEU A 463 45.97 7.20 27.31
CA LEU A 463 45.46 8.41 26.59
C LEU A 463 46.09 8.63 25.20
N ILE A 464 45.21 8.59 24.18
CA ILE A 464 45.02 9.59 23.11
C ILE A 464 46.15 9.86 22.09
N ASN A 465 45.71 10.00 20.82
CA ASN A 465 46.39 10.46 19.59
C ASN A 465 47.21 9.38 18.86
N GLY A 466 47.05 9.13 17.56
CA GLY A 466 46.61 9.98 16.47
C GLY A 466 47.82 10.39 15.62
N HIS A 467 48.02 9.78 14.44
CA HIS A 467 48.91 10.22 13.34
C HIS A 467 48.53 9.36 12.11
N ALA A 468 48.13 9.83 10.92
CA ALA A 468 48.52 10.98 10.10
C ALA A 468 50.03 11.10 9.89
N ARG A 469 50.54 10.52 8.78
CA ARG A 469 51.73 10.89 7.98
C ARG A 469 52.03 9.74 7.00
N LYS A 470 52.64 9.88 5.82
CA LYS A 470 53.03 10.99 4.93
C LYS A 470 53.68 10.29 3.73
N ARG A 471 53.31 10.67 2.50
CA ARG A 471 53.95 10.23 1.25
C ARG A 471 55.46 10.52 1.25
N LYS A 472 56.28 9.62 0.68
CA LYS A 472 57.54 9.99 0.03
C LYS A 472 57.89 9.08 -1.17
N HIS A 473 58.42 9.78 -2.17
CA HIS A 473 58.74 9.47 -3.57
C HIS A 473 59.94 8.50 -3.79
N ARG A 474 59.76 7.55 -4.72
CA ARG A 474 60.61 7.08 -5.86
C ARG A 474 62.13 7.36 -5.89
N SER A 475 62.92 6.32 -6.16
CA SER A 475 63.89 6.23 -7.30
C SER A 475 64.55 4.85 -7.37
N ASP A 476 64.96 4.49 -8.58
CA ASP A 476 65.34 3.17 -9.11
C ASP A 476 66.81 2.75 -8.85
N ASP A 477 67.07 1.48 -9.21
CA ASP A 477 68.27 0.88 -9.85
C ASP A 477 69.29 0.03 -9.06
N GLU A 478 69.49 -1.19 -9.63
CA GLU A 478 70.67 -2.09 -9.70
C GLU A 478 71.14 -2.83 -8.42
N GLU A 479 71.65 -4.06 -8.38
CA GLU A 479 71.74 -5.25 -9.26
C GLU A 479 72.30 -6.40 -8.35
N GLU A 480 71.96 -7.66 -8.67
CA GLU A 480 72.62 -8.95 -8.38
C GLU A 480 73.36 -9.26 -7.04
N GLN A 481 72.94 -10.34 -6.34
CA GLN A 481 73.65 -11.65 -6.35
C GLN A 481 72.98 -12.73 -5.49
N ALA A 482 73.18 -13.97 -5.94
CA ALA A 482 72.61 -15.25 -5.51
C ALA A 482 73.04 -15.74 -4.11
N ASP A 483 72.18 -16.49 -3.43
CA ASP A 483 72.25 -17.96 -3.36
C ASP A 483 71.13 -18.52 -2.46
N GLY A 484 70.57 -19.66 -2.87
CA GLY A 484 69.31 -20.20 -2.34
C GLY A 484 69.40 -20.94 -1.03
N VAL A 485 68.23 -21.29 -0.47
CA VAL A 485 67.91 -22.61 0.12
C VAL A 485 66.39 -22.80 0.07
N ALA A 486 66.02 -24.04 -0.24
CA ALA A 486 64.71 -24.59 -0.55
C ALA A 486 63.67 -24.58 0.58
N ASN A 487 62.41 -24.69 0.13
CA ASN A 487 61.29 -25.41 0.73
C ASN A 487 60.88 -25.06 2.17
N GLN A 488 59.79 -24.32 2.29
CA GLN A 488 58.63 -24.80 3.05
C GLN A 488 57.35 -24.38 2.36
N THR A 489 56.68 -25.38 1.81
CA THR A 489 55.40 -25.34 1.11
C THR A 489 54.31 -25.05 2.14
N THR A 490 53.67 -23.89 2.04
CA THR A 490 52.46 -23.52 2.77
C THR A 490 51.34 -24.48 2.36
N GLN A 491 51.05 -25.47 3.19
CA GLN A 491 49.86 -26.31 3.10
C GLN A 491 48.83 -25.82 4.12
N GLY A 492 48.22 -24.66 3.86
CA GLY A 492 47.18 -24.07 4.71
C GLY A 492 46.05 -23.34 3.96
N GLU A 493 46.05 -23.28 2.63
CA GLU A 493 45.31 -22.22 1.90
C GLU A 493 44.04 -22.57 1.08
N PRO A 494 43.41 -23.78 1.07
CA PRO A 494 42.17 -23.94 0.30
C PRO A 494 40.90 -23.50 1.05
N VAL A 495 40.90 -23.45 2.38
CA VAL A 495 39.67 -23.22 3.18
C VAL A 495 39.35 -21.73 3.37
N ASP A 496 40.38 -20.89 3.48
CA ASP A 496 40.20 -19.45 3.68
C ASP A 496 39.76 -18.73 2.40
N GLU A 497 40.25 -19.17 1.23
CA GLU A 497 39.83 -18.62 -0.06
C GLU A 497 38.34 -18.91 -0.36
N GLU A 498 37.86 -20.12 -0.07
CA GLU A 498 36.46 -20.51 -0.29
C GLU A 498 35.51 -19.73 0.62
N ARG A 499 35.91 -19.52 1.88
CA ARG A 499 35.17 -18.69 2.85
C ARG A 499 35.12 -17.22 2.41
N ASP A 500 36.22 -16.67 1.92
CA ASP A 500 36.30 -15.28 1.43
C ASP A 500 35.43 -15.04 0.19
N VAL A 501 35.36 -16.02 -0.71
CA VAL A 501 34.49 -16.00 -1.88
C VAL A 501 33.02 -16.07 -1.46
N ARG A 502 32.68 -16.90 -0.47
CA ARG A 502 31.32 -16.99 0.09
C ARG A 502 30.88 -15.67 0.74
N LEU A 503 31.70 -15.07 1.59
CA LEU A 503 31.41 -13.78 2.22
C LEU A 503 31.28 -12.65 1.19
N HIS A 504 32.13 -12.66 0.15
CA HIS A 504 32.01 -11.72 -0.95
C HIS A 504 30.69 -11.87 -1.72
N ALA A 505 30.28 -13.11 -2.02
CA ALA A 505 29.01 -13.39 -2.68
C ALA A 505 27.80 -12.97 -1.82
N ALA A 506 27.84 -13.22 -0.51
CA ALA A 506 26.82 -12.78 0.43
C ALA A 506 26.71 -11.25 0.48
N PHE A 507 27.84 -10.55 0.53
CA PHE A 507 27.90 -9.08 0.48
C PHE A 507 27.30 -8.51 -0.81
N VAL A 508 27.67 -9.06 -1.98
CA VAL A 508 27.15 -8.61 -3.28
C VAL A 508 25.64 -8.83 -3.36
N ARG A 509 25.15 -9.99 -2.90
CA ARG A 509 23.72 -10.30 -2.84
C ARG A 509 22.98 -9.29 -1.95
N PHE A 510 23.49 -9.03 -0.74
CA PHE A 510 22.91 -8.04 0.17
C PHE A 510 22.87 -6.64 -0.43
N CYS A 511 23.93 -6.22 -1.13
CA CYS A 511 23.97 -4.91 -1.79
C CYS A 511 22.89 -4.78 -2.89
N GLU A 512 22.68 -5.82 -3.70
CA GLU A 512 21.63 -5.83 -4.72
C GLU A 512 20.22 -5.85 -4.10
N GLU A 513 19.98 -6.69 -3.10
CA GLU A 513 18.70 -6.74 -2.38
C GLU A 513 18.41 -5.40 -1.66
N SER A 514 19.41 -4.81 -1.01
CA SER A 514 19.32 -3.48 -0.38
C SER A 514 19.06 -2.37 -1.39
N ARG A 515 19.60 -2.48 -2.61
CA ARG A 515 19.30 -1.57 -3.72
C ARG A 515 17.84 -1.71 -4.17
N MET A 516 17.33 -2.93 -4.27
CA MET A 516 15.92 -3.21 -4.61
C MET A 516 14.96 -2.69 -3.53
N LEU A 517 15.32 -2.83 -2.25
CA LEU A 517 14.59 -2.29 -1.10
C LEU A 517 14.72 -0.76 -0.94
N GLY A 518 15.62 -0.13 -1.72
CA GLY A 518 15.86 1.31 -1.67
C GLY A 518 16.66 1.80 -0.45
N LEU A 519 17.27 0.88 0.31
CA LEU A 519 18.19 1.16 1.43
C LEU A 519 19.54 1.73 0.94
N VAL A 520 19.87 1.46 -0.31
CA VAL A 520 21.12 1.89 -0.94
C VAL A 520 20.80 2.45 -2.33
N ARG A 521 21.40 3.60 -2.66
CA ARG A 521 21.29 4.22 -3.99
C ARG A 521 22.68 4.53 -4.53
N GLY A 522 22.93 4.15 -5.78
CA GLY A 522 24.16 4.55 -6.48
C GLY A 522 24.26 6.08 -6.60
N LYS A 523 25.45 6.63 -6.43
CA LYS A 523 25.71 8.06 -6.52
C LYS A 523 25.75 8.52 -7.99
N GLY A 524 24.58 8.83 -8.57
CA GLY A 524 24.46 9.79 -9.66
C GLY A 524 23.84 9.31 -10.98
N LYS A 525 22.85 10.06 -11.46
CA LYS A 525 22.60 10.29 -12.89
C LYS A 525 23.68 11.27 -13.38
N GLY A 526 24.61 10.82 -14.23
CA GLY A 526 25.48 11.73 -14.99
C GLY A 526 27.00 11.56 -14.85
N VAL A 527 27.51 10.70 -13.97
CA VAL A 527 28.96 10.40 -13.90
C VAL A 527 29.17 8.91 -14.14
N ARG A 528 29.53 8.56 -15.37
CA ARG A 528 29.67 7.18 -15.89
C ARG A 528 30.72 6.29 -15.18
N ARG A 529 31.27 6.62 -14.00
CA ARG A 529 32.52 5.97 -13.52
C ARG A 529 32.76 5.82 -12.02
N ARG A 530 31.79 5.96 -11.11
CA ARG A 530 32.01 5.61 -9.69
C ARG A 530 30.98 4.61 -9.21
N GLY A 531 31.31 3.32 -9.35
CA GLY A 531 30.57 2.21 -8.73
C GLY A 531 30.96 1.97 -7.28
N ASP A 532 32.03 2.62 -6.80
CA ASP A 532 32.65 2.31 -5.51
C ASP A 532 31.95 3.01 -4.32
N GLU A 533 31.10 4.01 -4.58
CA GLU A 533 30.38 4.75 -3.55
C GLU A 533 28.87 4.61 -3.71
N VAL A 534 28.20 4.28 -2.61
CA VAL A 534 26.75 4.27 -2.51
C VAL A 534 26.26 5.24 -1.44
N VAL A 535 25.06 5.77 -1.64
CA VAL A 535 24.40 6.67 -0.69
C VAL A 535 23.38 5.86 0.09
N LYS A 536 23.40 6.03 1.41
CA LYS A 536 22.37 5.47 2.30
C LYS A 536 21.02 6.08 1.95
N GLY A 537 20.17 5.28 1.34
CA GLY A 537 18.75 5.58 1.20
C GLY A 537 18.05 5.09 2.45
N ILE A 538 17.04 5.79 2.93
CA ILE A 538 16.12 5.15 3.86
C ILE A 538 14.87 4.88 3.03
N GLY A 539 14.85 3.75 2.32
CA GLY A 539 13.66 3.30 1.56
C GLY A 539 12.43 3.26 2.49
N LEU A 540 11.19 3.48 2.06
CA LEU A 540 10.52 3.20 0.78
C LEU A 540 10.17 4.47 -0.02
N LEU A 541 10.00 4.35 -1.35
CA LEU A 541 9.24 5.33 -2.16
C LEU A 541 7.77 5.28 -1.79
#